data_AF-A0A968I3T8-F1
#
_entry.id   AF-A0A968I3T8-F1
#
_cell.length_a   1.000
_cell.length_b   1.000
_cell.length_c   1.000
_cell.angle_alpha   90.00
_cell.angle_beta   90.00
_cell.angle_gamma   90.00
#
_symmetry.space_group_name_H-M   'P 1'
#
loop_
_entity.id
_entity.type
_entity.pdbx_description
1 polymer ?
#
loop_
_entity_poly.entity_id
_entity_poly.type
_entity_poly.pdbx_seq_one_letter_code
_entity_poly.pdbx_strand_id
1 'polypeptide(L)'
;MTGYLNLILRLIIWFLLTADFGIANIIIGVCVALILPRGASSGALKDWLRTLGEIIIAIPQAYMEAIEIMLRPHEQEAVTMEKVKAQRNAG
;
A
#
# COMPACT_ATOMS: atom_id res chain seq x y z
N MET A 1 -3.76 -18.03 -10.02
CA MET A 1 -4.87 -17.11 -10.36
C MET A 1 -4.55 -15.63 -10.07
N THR A 2 -3.27 -15.25 -9.96
CA THR A 2 -2.77 -13.90 -9.58
C THR A 2 -2.14 -13.10 -10.71
N GLY A 3 -1.97 -13.71 -11.90
CA GLY A 3 -1.41 -13.03 -13.07
C GLY A 3 -2.27 -11.87 -13.58
N TYR A 4 -3.60 -12.04 -13.55
CA TYR A 4 -4.54 -10.99 -13.95
C TYR A 4 -4.53 -9.80 -12.99
N LEU A 5 -4.41 -10.03 -11.68
CA LEU A 5 -4.38 -8.95 -10.68
C LEU A 5 -3.15 -8.05 -10.85
N ASN A 6 -1.98 -8.64 -11.14
CA ASN A 6 -0.76 -7.88 -11.44
C ASN A 6 -0.89 -7.06 -12.73
N LEU A 7 -1.57 -7.60 -13.75
CA LEU A 7 -1.80 -6.89 -15.01
C LEU A 7 -2.77 -5.72 -14.82
N ILE A 8 -3.87 -5.95 -14.08
CA ILE A 8 -4.84 -4.90 -13.72
C ILE A 8 -4.17 -3.80 -12.91
N LEU A 9 -3.37 -4.15 -11.88
CA LEU A 9 -2.65 -3.17 -11.08
C LEU A 9 -1.70 -2.32 -11.93
N ARG A 10 -0.92 -2.95 -12.83
CA ARG A 10 0.00 -2.23 -13.71
C ARG A 10 -0.73 -1.27 -14.64
N LEU A 11 -1.85 -1.70 -15.20
CA LEU A 11 -2.71 -0.84 -16.01
C LEU A 11 -3.28 0.31 -15.18
N ILE A 12 -3.78 0.05 -13.97
CA ILE A 12 -4.27 1.09 -13.06
C ILE A 12 -3.16 2.11 -12.80
N ILE A 13 -1.95 1.68 -12.45
CA ILE A 13 -0.81 2.59 -12.22
C ILE A 13 -0.48 3.40 -13.47
N TRP A 14 -0.46 2.76 -14.65
CA TRP A 14 -0.23 3.45 -15.92
C TRP A 14 -1.30 4.52 -16.20
N PHE A 15 -2.59 4.18 -16.04
CA PHE A 15 -3.68 5.13 -16.23
C PHE A 15 -3.67 6.25 -15.18
N LEU A 16 -3.30 5.95 -13.93
CA LEU A 16 -3.15 6.96 -12.88
C LEU A 16 -2.01 7.93 -13.19
N LEU A 17 -0.93 7.45 -13.78
CA LEU A 17 0.24 8.25 -14.14
C LEU A 17 -0.04 9.18 -15.32
N THR A 18 -0.68 8.66 -16.37
CA THR A 18 -0.97 9.46 -17.57
C THR A 18 -2.22 10.33 -17.39
N ALA A 19 -3.15 9.95 -16.50
CA ALA A 19 -4.45 10.59 -16.29
C ALA A 19 -5.29 10.78 -17.58
N ASP A 20 -4.97 10.02 -18.63
CA ASP A 20 -5.59 10.07 -19.95
C ASP A 20 -6.21 8.71 -20.28
N PHE A 21 -7.50 8.71 -20.63
CA PHE A 21 -8.24 7.52 -21.04
C PHE A 21 -8.39 7.41 -22.56
N GLY A 22 -7.54 8.12 -23.32
CA GLY A 22 -7.52 8.04 -24.77
C GLY A 22 -7.20 6.63 -25.27
N ILE A 23 -7.81 6.25 -26.39
CA ILE A 23 -7.65 4.90 -27.00
C ILE A 23 -6.18 4.59 -27.26
N ALA A 24 -5.40 5.58 -27.70
CA ALA A 24 -3.96 5.43 -27.92
C ALA A 24 -3.21 5.09 -26.62
N ASN A 25 -3.50 5.80 -25.53
CA ASN A 25 -2.86 5.56 -24.23
C ASN A 25 -3.23 4.17 -23.67
N ILE A 26 -4.48 3.73 -23.88
CA ILE A 26 -4.92 2.38 -23.50
C ILE A 26 -4.09 1.31 -24.23
N ILE A 27 -3.93 1.43 -25.56
CA ILE A 27 -3.18 0.46 -26.36
C ILE A 27 -1.72 0.41 -25.90
N ILE A 28 -1.08 1.57 -25.71
CA ILE A 28 0.31 1.66 -25.23
C ILE A 28 0.43 1.03 -23.83
N GLY A 29 -0.48 1.36 -22.92
CA GLY A 29 -0.50 0.80 -21.56
C GLY A 29 -0.62 -0.72 -21.54
N VAL A 30 -1.46 -1.29 -22.40
CA VAL A 30 -1.59 -2.75 -22.55
C VAL A 30 -0.29 -3.37 -23.10
N CYS A 31 0.32 -2.78 -24.13
CA CYS A 31 1.59 -3.27 -24.67
C CYS A 31 2.71 -3.24 -23.61
N VAL A 32 2.84 -2.14 -22.88
CA VAL A 32 3.85 -1.98 -21.82
C VAL A 32 3.59 -2.97 -20.67
N ALA A 33 2.34 -3.13 -20.24
CA ALA A 33 1.98 -4.06 -19.17
C ALA A 33 2.30 -5.52 -19.50
N LEU A 34 2.23 -5.91 -20.78
CA LEU A 34 2.56 -7.25 -21.27
C LEU A 34 4.08 -7.47 -21.43
N ILE A 35 4.84 -6.45 -21.86
CA ILE A 35 6.30 -6.54 -22.03
C ILE A 35 7.03 -6.57 -20.68
N LEU A 36 6.50 -5.88 -19.67
CA LEU A 36 7.18 -5.70 -18.40
C LEU A 36 7.34 -7.06 -17.67
N PRO A 37 8.57 -7.45 -17.25
CA PRO A 37 8.84 -8.79 -16.74
C PRO A 37 8.02 -9.12 -15.48
N ARG A 38 7.58 -10.39 -15.38
CA ARG A 38 6.82 -10.91 -14.25
C ARG A 38 7.77 -11.34 -13.14
N GLY A 39 7.91 -10.51 -12.10
CA GLY A 39 8.61 -10.89 -10.87
C GLY A 39 7.89 -12.02 -10.13
N ALA A 40 8.64 -12.91 -9.48
CA ALA A 40 8.15 -14.23 -9.03
C ALA A 40 7.22 -14.26 -7.81
N SER A 41 6.90 -13.13 -7.15
CA SER A 41 6.08 -13.19 -5.92
C SER A 41 4.61 -12.90 -6.19
N SER A 42 3.84 -13.97 -6.47
CA SER A 42 2.38 -13.89 -6.59
C SER A 42 1.66 -13.61 -5.26
N GLY A 43 2.30 -13.84 -4.11
CA GLY A 43 1.72 -13.60 -2.78
C GLY A 43 1.78 -12.14 -2.33
N ALA A 44 2.84 -11.42 -2.72
CA ALA A 44 3.11 -10.08 -2.19
C ALA A 44 2.02 -9.05 -2.50
N LEU A 45 1.37 -9.09 -3.67
CA LEU A 45 0.42 -8.05 -4.05
C LEU A 45 -0.86 -8.04 -3.20
N LYS A 46 -1.40 -9.23 -2.91
CA LYS A 46 -2.61 -9.36 -2.08
C LYS A 46 -2.33 -8.94 -0.65
N ASP A 47 -1.17 -9.33 -0.13
CA ASP A 47 -0.73 -8.93 1.21
C ASP A 47 -0.48 -7.42 1.27
N TRP A 48 0.16 -6.84 0.26
CA TRP A 48 0.32 -5.39 0.14
C TRP A 48 -1.01 -4.64 0.11
N LEU A 49 -2.00 -5.11 -0.65
CA LEU A 49 -3.33 -4.49 -0.71
C LEU A 49 -4.02 -4.54 0.65
N ARG A 50 -3.88 -5.66 1.37
CA ARG A 50 -4.42 -5.80 2.73
C ARG A 50 -3.75 -4.83 3.69
N THR A 51 -2.42 -4.80 3.72
CA THR A 51 -1.66 -3.88 4.59
C THR A 51 -1.97 -2.43 4.27
N LEU A 52 -2.13 -2.08 2.99
CA LEU A 52 -2.51 -0.72 2.58
C LEU A 52 -3.92 -0.35 3.08
N GLY A 53 -4.87 -1.29 3.06
CA GLY A 53 -6.19 -1.10 3.67
C GLY A 53 -6.13 -0.90 5.18
N GLU A 54 -5.31 -1.69 5.88
CA GLU A 54 -5.07 -1.52 7.32
C GLU A 54 -4.48 -0.13 7.63
N ILE A 55 -3.54 0.35 6.81
CA ILE A 55 -2.94 1.69 6.94
C ILE A 55 -3.97 2.80 6.73
N ILE A 56 -4.85 2.68 5.72
CA ILE A 56 -5.90 3.67 5.44
C ILE A 56 -6.85 3.84 6.64
N ILE A 57 -7.07 2.80 7.44
CA ILE A 57 -7.90 2.86 8.66
C ILE A 57 -7.09 3.37 9.85
N ALA A 58 -5.85 2.90 10.01
CA ALA A 58 -4.98 3.24 11.13
C ALA A 58 -4.58 4.73 11.12
N ILE A 59 -4.35 5.34 9.95
CA ILE A 59 -3.95 6.75 9.85
C ILE A 59 -5.04 7.69 10.43
N PRO A 60 -6.31 7.66 9.96
CA PRO A 60 -7.38 8.47 10.54
C PRO A 60 -7.56 8.24 12.03
N GLN A 61 -7.45 6.99 12.51
CA GLN A 61 -7.54 6.69 13.94
C GLN A 61 -6.44 7.40 14.72
N ALA A 62 -5.18 7.31 14.27
CA ALA A 62 -4.06 8.00 14.91
C ALA A 62 -4.22 9.53 14.92
N TYR A 63 -4.81 10.09 13.86
CA TYR A 63 -5.15 11.53 13.83
C TYR A 63 -6.24 11.89 14.84
N MET A 64 -7.27 11.06 15.00
CA MET A 64 -8.30 11.27 16.01
C MET A 64 -7.72 11.23 17.42
N GLU A 65 -6.87 10.24 17.71
CA GLU A 65 -6.16 10.14 18.98
C GLU A 65 -5.25 11.36 19.23
N ALA A 66 -4.54 11.84 18.19
CA ALA A 66 -3.73 13.04 18.29
C ALA A 66 -4.57 14.30 18.61
N ILE A 67 -5.75 14.44 17.99
CA ILE A 67 -6.70 15.53 18.29
C ILE A 67 -7.20 15.41 19.73
N GLU A 68 -7.49 14.19 20.21
CA GLU A 68 -7.91 13.95 21.58
C GLU A 68 -6.84 14.36 22.60
N ILE A 69 -5.57 14.01 22.36
CA ILE A 69 -4.43 14.44 23.18
C ILE A 69 -4.29 15.97 23.16
N MET A 70 -4.51 16.62 22.01
CA MET A 70 -4.42 18.08 21.88
C MET A 70 -5.55 18.81 22.65
N LEU A 71 -6.76 18.25 22.68
CA LEU A 71 -7.92 18.84 23.35
C LEU A 71 -7.99 18.52 24.85
N ARG A 72 -7.53 17.33 25.23
CA ARG A 72 -7.40 16.88 26.61
C ARG A 72 -5.98 16.35 26.79
N PRO A 73 -5.03 17.19 27.23
CA PRO A 73 -3.70 16.72 27.58
C PRO A 73 -3.86 15.69 28.70
N HIS A 74 -3.64 14.43 28.36
CA HIS A 74 -3.67 13.33 29.33
C HIS A 74 -2.39 13.42 30.17
N GLU A 75 -2.51 13.61 31.50
CA GLU A 75 -1.37 13.78 32.41
C GLU A 75 -0.52 12.51 32.63
N GLN A 76 -0.82 11.41 31.93
CA GLN A 76 -0.15 10.12 32.12
C GLN A 76 0.46 9.60 30.80
N GLU A 77 1.73 9.92 30.58
CA GLU A 77 2.59 9.23 29.60
C GLU A 77 3.09 7.90 30.20
N ALA A 78 2.44 6.80 29.86
CA ALA A 78 2.93 5.47 30.23
C ALA A 78 3.96 4.98 29.19
N VAL A 79 5.24 5.18 29.47
CA VAL A 79 6.33 4.62 28.64
C VAL A 79 6.39 3.10 28.86
N THR A 80 5.82 2.34 27.93
CA THR A 80 5.86 0.87 27.97
C THR A 80 6.98 0.36 27.07
N MET A 81 7.98 -0.30 27.66
CA MET A 81 9.03 -0.97 26.89
C MET A 81 8.55 -2.36 26.46
N GLU A 82 8.15 -2.51 25.21
CA GLU A 82 7.83 -3.81 24.64
C GLU A 82 9.10 -4.49 24.10
N LYS A 83 9.41 -5.71 24.58
CA LYS A 83 10.47 -6.54 24.01
C LYS A 83 10.00 -7.12 22.67
N VAL A 84 10.31 -6.42 21.58
CA VAL A 84 10.08 -6.93 20.22
C VAL A 84 10.97 -8.15 19.98
N LYS A 85 10.38 -9.24 19.48
CA LYS A 85 11.12 -10.45 19.09
C LYS A 85 12.17 -10.08 18.02
N ALA A 86 13.41 -10.52 18.19
CA ALA A 86 14.49 -10.32 17.22
C ALA A 86 14.21 -11.11 15.94
N GLN A 87 13.35 -10.58 15.06
CA GLN A 87 13.08 -11.15 13.74
C GLN A 87 13.21 -10.05 12.68
N ARG A 88 14.31 -9.30 12.75
CA ARG A 88 14.85 -8.61 11.57
C ARG A 88 15.78 -9.60 10.87
N ASN A 89 15.46 -9.94 9.63
CA ASN A 89 16.48 -10.48 8.73
C ASN A 89 17.63 -9.47 8.71
N ALA A 90 18.79 -9.89 9.20
CA ALA A 90 20.05 -9.28 8.85
C ALA A 90 20.35 -9.68 7.40
N GLY A 91 20.47 -8.67 6.53
CA GLY A 91 20.81 -8.77 5.12
C GLY A 91 20.96 -7.37 4.56
#